data_AF-A0AAV4LNC5-F1
#
_entry.id   AF-A0AAV4LNC5-F1
#
_cell.length_a   1.000
_cell.length_b   1.000
_cell.length_c   1.000
_cell.angle_alpha   90.00
_cell.angle_beta   90.00
_cell.angle_gamma   90.00
#
_symmetry.space_group_name_H-M   'P 1'
#
loop_
_entity.id
_entity.type
_entity.pdbx_description
1 polymer ?
#
loop_
_entity_poly.entity_id
_entity_poly.type
_entity_poly.pdbx_seq_one_letter_code
_entity_poly.pdbx_strand_id
1 'polypeptide(L)'
;MAEGEENPADEDEILNFFFSEIESIDKAKSNADIMNFSAKELCLRLTSQTFASPYQVLQLKHNATEEEIKKRYRKADSKEKYRLVYEEAKKIVYKRHKANPNATTLDLIAAGVLDSDIQQIENEIQRECDEMLRKQQERREYAERCVRANMEYERQLAAEQVELEKQQLHHQVEWDKTRTLRVTSWRDFQGKVTTKDFKLQAFRPVDPKREQRSSTEGVKRGTIAESQTSRKEKRKKIVHDDDTYKANWR
;
A
#
# COMPACT_ATOMS: atom_id res chain seq x y z
N MET A 1 -33.74 15.95 29.72
CA MET A 1 -33.17 15.06 30.75
C MET A 1 -33.79 13.71 30.50
N ALA A 2 -33.04 12.79 29.91
CA ALA A 2 -33.48 11.41 29.74
C ALA A 2 -32.79 10.63 30.85
N GLU A 3 -33.55 10.24 31.88
CA GLU A 3 -33.10 9.32 32.90
C GLU A 3 -33.02 7.93 32.27
N GLY A 4 -31.83 7.33 32.31
CA GLY A 4 -31.63 5.96 31.87
C GLY A 4 -32.19 5.01 32.93
N GLU A 5 -33.17 4.20 32.55
CA GLU A 5 -33.56 3.01 33.30
C GLU A 5 -32.38 2.02 33.25
N GLU A 6 -31.59 1.97 34.31
CA GLU A 6 -30.65 0.87 34.54
C GLU A 6 -31.44 -0.37 34.94
N ASN A 7 -31.33 -1.42 34.12
CA ASN A 7 -32.06 -2.66 34.27
C ASN A 7 -31.40 -3.47 35.39
N PRO A 8 -32.09 -3.83 36.49
CA PRO A 8 -31.50 -4.50 37.66
C PRO A 8 -30.95 -5.91 37.37
N ALA A 9 -31.16 -6.44 36.17
CA ALA A 9 -30.63 -7.73 35.74
C ALA A 9 -29.11 -7.69 35.45
N ASP A 10 -28.54 -6.52 35.12
CA ASP A 10 -27.12 -6.43 34.75
C ASP A 10 -26.19 -6.45 35.99
N GLU A 11 -26.68 -5.98 37.15
CA GLU A 11 -25.94 -6.03 38.43
C GLU A 11 -25.77 -7.48 38.92
N ASP A 12 -26.79 -8.32 38.71
CA ASP A 12 -26.77 -9.74 39.07
C ASP A 12 -25.81 -10.55 38.20
N GLU A 13 -25.58 -10.18 36.93
CA GLU A 13 -24.58 -10.83 36.07
C GLU A 13 -23.16 -10.62 36.61
N ILE A 14 -22.83 -9.41 37.05
CA ILE A 14 -21.50 -9.07 37.56
C ILE A 14 -21.23 -9.80 38.87
N LEU A 15 -22.19 -9.82 39.79
CA LEU A 15 -22.05 -10.48 41.08
C LEU A 15 -22.00 -12.00 40.93
N ASN A 16 -22.85 -12.59 40.09
CA ASN A 16 -22.80 -14.03 39.80
C ASN A 16 -21.48 -14.44 39.13
N PHE A 17 -20.95 -13.61 38.23
CA PHE A 17 -19.63 -13.83 37.63
C PHE A 17 -18.53 -13.82 38.70
N PHE A 18 -18.54 -12.82 39.58
CA PHE A 18 -17.57 -12.70 40.68
C PHE A 18 -17.58 -13.91 41.62
N PHE A 19 -18.75 -14.37 42.05
CA PHE A 19 -18.85 -15.56 42.91
C PHE A 19 -18.41 -16.83 42.20
N SER A 20 -18.73 -16.98 40.91
CA SER A 20 -18.28 -18.12 40.11
C SER A 20 -16.75 -18.15 39.92
N GLU A 21 -16.11 -16.99 39.81
CA GLU A 21 -14.66 -16.86 39.70
C GLU A 21 -13.97 -17.24 41.02
N ILE A 22 -14.47 -16.74 42.16
CA ILE A 22 -13.94 -17.11 43.49
C ILE A 22 -14.04 -18.62 43.73
N GLU A 23 -15.20 -19.20 43.43
CA GLU A 23 -15.43 -20.63 43.66
C GLU A 23 -14.56 -21.51 42.76
N SER A 24 -14.21 -21.02 41.57
CA SER A 24 -13.34 -21.71 40.62
C SER A 24 -11.86 -21.60 40.98
N ILE A 25 -11.43 -20.44 41.53
CA ILE A 25 -10.06 -20.24 42.01
C ILE A 25 -9.76 -21.18 43.19
N ASP A 26 -10.72 -21.37 44.09
CA ASP A 26 -10.54 -22.22 45.28
C ASP A 26 -10.54 -23.72 44.96
N LYS A 27 -11.18 -24.12 43.84
CA LYS A 27 -11.24 -25.50 43.36
C LYS A 27 -10.08 -25.89 42.42
N ALA A 28 -9.31 -24.94 41.89
CA ALA A 28 -8.24 -25.20 40.94
C ALA A 28 -7.02 -25.88 41.59
N LYS A 29 -6.94 -27.21 41.46
CA LYS A 29 -5.82 -28.03 41.97
C LYS A 29 -4.53 -27.89 41.15
N SER A 30 -4.58 -27.31 39.94
CA SER A 30 -3.42 -27.13 39.07
C SER A 30 -3.47 -25.82 38.25
N ASN A 31 -2.31 -25.30 37.84
CA ASN A 31 -2.21 -24.15 36.92
C ASN A 31 -2.74 -24.43 35.51
N ALA A 32 -3.18 -25.66 35.21
CA ALA A 32 -3.73 -26.03 33.91
C ALA A 32 -5.23 -25.72 33.77
N ASP A 33 -5.94 -25.52 34.89
CA ASP A 33 -7.40 -25.27 34.92
C ASP A 33 -7.76 -23.78 34.75
N ILE A 34 -6.91 -23.02 34.07
CA ILE A 34 -7.06 -21.57 33.91
C ILE A 34 -8.20 -21.26 32.92
N MET A 35 -9.28 -20.76 33.50
CA MET A 35 -10.53 -20.25 32.91
C MET A 35 -10.36 -19.66 31.51
N ASN A 36 -10.98 -20.29 30.52
CA ASN A 36 -10.98 -19.83 29.13
C ASN A 36 -12.16 -18.86 28.95
N PHE A 37 -11.95 -17.58 29.28
CA PHE A 37 -13.02 -16.57 29.21
C PHE A 37 -13.36 -16.16 27.78
N SER A 38 -14.64 -15.91 27.54
CA SER A 38 -15.15 -15.19 26.36
C SER A 38 -14.65 -13.74 26.38
N ALA A 39 -14.58 -13.08 25.21
CA ALA A 39 -14.16 -11.68 25.12
C ALA A 39 -15.03 -10.74 25.99
N LYS A 40 -16.34 -11.03 26.11
CA LYS A 40 -17.27 -10.27 26.95
C LYS A 40 -16.94 -10.45 28.44
N GLU A 41 -16.70 -11.68 28.87
CA GLU A 41 -16.34 -12.03 30.26
C GLU A 41 -14.98 -11.45 30.65
N LEU A 42 -14.01 -11.48 29.74
CA LEU A 42 -12.69 -10.92 29.97
C LEU A 42 -12.74 -9.39 30.08
N CYS A 43 -13.57 -8.74 29.25
CA CYS A 43 -13.84 -7.31 29.36
C CYS A 43 -14.46 -6.98 30.73
N LEU A 44 -15.55 -7.68 31.09
CA LEU A 44 -16.22 -7.52 32.38
C LEU A 44 -15.23 -7.65 33.53
N ARG A 45 -14.43 -8.72 33.56
CA ARG A 45 -13.40 -8.95 34.57
C ARG A 45 -12.38 -7.82 34.65
N LEU A 46 -11.84 -7.40 33.51
CA LEU A 46 -10.83 -6.35 33.47
C LEU A 46 -11.37 -4.98 33.90
N THR A 47 -12.66 -4.73 33.69
CA THR A 47 -13.30 -3.46 34.03
C THR A 47 -13.92 -3.43 35.41
N SER A 48 -14.37 -4.57 35.93
CA SER A 48 -15.08 -4.65 37.22
C SER A 48 -14.15 -4.87 38.41
N GLN A 49 -12.97 -5.45 38.19
CA GLN A 49 -12.04 -5.79 39.27
C GLN A 49 -10.80 -4.91 39.25
N THR A 50 -10.46 -4.34 40.40
CA THR A 50 -9.15 -3.74 40.64
C THR A 50 -8.14 -4.85 40.98
N PHE A 51 -7.21 -5.12 40.08
CA PHE A 51 -6.18 -6.14 40.29
C PHE A 51 -5.08 -5.59 41.20
N ALA A 52 -4.82 -6.29 42.31
CA ALA A 52 -3.76 -5.93 43.24
C ALA A 52 -2.36 -6.31 42.72
N SER A 53 -2.30 -7.23 41.75
CA SER A 53 -1.04 -7.77 41.23
C SER A 53 -1.07 -8.02 39.72
N PRO A 54 0.01 -7.72 38.98
CA PRO A 54 0.12 -8.05 37.55
C PRO A 54 -0.03 -9.55 37.25
N TYR A 55 0.31 -10.41 38.22
CA TYR A 55 0.12 -11.86 38.11
C TYR A 55 -1.37 -12.23 38.01
N GLN A 56 -2.26 -11.51 38.71
CA GLN A 56 -3.70 -11.75 38.63
C GLN A 56 -4.25 -11.40 37.25
N VAL A 57 -3.75 -10.33 36.61
CA VAL A 57 -4.12 -9.95 35.24
C VAL A 57 -3.73 -11.06 34.26
N LEU A 58 -2.53 -11.62 34.42
CA LEU A 58 -2.03 -12.74 33.60
C LEU A 58 -2.59 -14.11 34.01
N GLN A 59 -3.43 -14.16 35.05
CA GLN A 59 -3.99 -15.38 35.64
C GLN A 59 -2.91 -16.38 36.06
N LEU A 60 -1.83 -15.85 36.63
CA LEU A 60 -0.69 -16.61 37.13
C LEU A 60 -0.64 -16.54 38.65
N LYS A 61 -0.09 -17.59 39.27
CA LYS A 61 0.22 -17.57 40.69
C LYS A 61 1.42 -16.65 40.95
N HIS A 62 1.49 -16.10 42.16
CA HIS A 62 2.57 -15.22 42.61
C HIS A 62 3.96 -15.88 42.60
N ASN A 63 4.01 -17.22 42.56
CA ASN A 63 5.23 -18.02 42.47
C ASN A 63 5.50 -18.53 41.04
N ALA A 64 4.80 -18.00 40.03
CA ALA A 64 5.04 -18.37 38.64
C ALA A 64 6.46 -18.01 38.21
N THR A 65 7.10 -18.94 37.51
CA THR A 65 8.45 -18.75 36.99
C THR A 65 8.46 -17.77 35.83
N GLU A 66 9.59 -17.10 35.60
CA GLU A 66 9.74 -16.12 34.50
C GLU A 66 9.40 -16.73 33.13
N GLU A 67 9.72 -18.00 32.92
CA GLU A 67 9.39 -18.74 31.70
C GLU A 67 7.87 -18.94 31.52
N GLU A 68 7.12 -19.18 32.59
CA GLU A 68 5.65 -19.28 32.53
C GLU A 68 5.01 -17.92 32.21
N ILE A 69 5.55 -16.84 32.78
CA ILE A 69 5.11 -15.46 32.49
C ILE A 69 5.35 -15.15 31.00
N LYS A 70 6.56 -15.39 30.50
CA LYS A 70 6.91 -15.20 29.08
C LYS A 70 6.02 -16.03 28.17
N LYS A 71 5.77 -17.29 28.52
CA LYS A 71 4.93 -18.20 27.74
C LYS A 71 3.49 -17.68 27.64
N ARG A 72 2.90 -17.22 28.74
CA ARG A 72 1.53 -16.65 28.76
C ARG A 72 1.44 -15.39 27.92
N TYR A 73 2.38 -14.48 28.08
CA TYR A 73 2.41 -13.22 27.33
C TYR A 73 2.51 -13.46 25.82
N ARG A 74 3.47 -14.31 25.40
CA ARG A 74 3.65 -14.65 23.98
C ARG A 74 2.45 -15.37 23.37
N LYS A 75 1.76 -16.22 24.15
CA LYS A 75 0.56 -16.93 23.69
C LYS A 75 -0.61 -15.98 23.44
N ALA A 76 -0.83 -15.01 24.34
CA ALA A 76 -1.87 -14.00 24.17
C ALA A 76 -1.60 -13.12 22.95
N ASP A 77 -0.36 -12.66 22.80
CA ASP A 77 0.08 -11.83 21.68
C ASP A 77 -0.04 -12.57 20.33
N SER A 78 0.40 -13.82 20.26
CA SER A 78 0.28 -14.65 19.06
C SER A 78 -1.17 -14.92 18.67
N LYS A 79 -2.05 -15.13 19.67
CA LYS A 79 -3.49 -15.35 19.44
C LYS A 79 -4.16 -14.11 18.84
N GLU A 80 -3.77 -12.91 19.30
CA GLU A 80 -4.31 -11.67 18.76
C GLU A 80 -3.78 -11.39 17.36
N LYS A 81 -2.46 -11.51 17.14
CA LYS A 81 -1.80 -11.30 15.84
C LYS A 81 -2.42 -12.17 14.74
N TYR A 82 -2.67 -13.45 15.04
CA TYR A 82 -3.16 -14.40 14.05
C TYR A 82 -4.69 -14.53 14.02
N ARG A 83 -5.43 -13.79 14.85
CA ARG A 83 -6.88 -13.97 15.04
C ARG A 83 -7.69 -14.14 13.74
N LEU A 84 -7.40 -13.32 12.73
CA LEU A 84 -8.14 -13.33 11.45
C LEU A 84 -7.68 -14.40 10.47
N VAL A 85 -6.45 -14.89 10.60
CA VAL A 85 -5.82 -15.84 9.66
C VAL A 85 -5.70 -17.26 10.24
N TYR A 86 -5.82 -17.41 11.56
CA TYR A 86 -5.51 -18.64 12.29
C TYR A 86 -6.40 -19.81 11.87
N GLU A 87 -7.71 -19.60 11.72
CA GLU A 87 -8.65 -20.64 11.30
C GLU A 87 -8.39 -21.12 9.86
N GLU A 88 -7.99 -20.20 8.98
CA GLU A 88 -7.67 -20.53 7.59
C GLU A 88 -6.33 -21.26 7.51
N ALA A 89 -5.30 -20.77 8.21
CA ALA A 89 -4.00 -21.41 8.33
C ALA A 89 -4.10 -22.81 8.94
N LYS A 90 -4.89 -22.98 10.01
CA LYS A 90 -5.17 -24.28 10.64
C LYS A 90 -5.75 -25.25 9.62
N LYS A 91 -6.76 -24.84 8.84
CA LYS A 91 -7.35 -25.70 7.80
C LYS A 91 -6.33 -26.10 6.73
N ILE A 92 -5.44 -25.20 6.32
CA ILE A 92 -4.38 -25.49 5.33
C ILE A 92 -3.40 -26.54 5.88
N VAL A 93 -2.90 -26.35 7.09
CA VAL A 93 -1.92 -27.25 7.71
C VAL A 93 -2.54 -28.62 8.00
N TYR A 94 -3.75 -28.67 8.57
CA TYR A 94 -4.44 -29.95 8.82
C TYR A 94 -4.76 -30.72 7.53
N LYS A 95 -5.10 -30.02 6.44
CA LYS A 95 -5.24 -30.65 5.12
C LYS A 95 -3.93 -31.26 4.62
N ARG A 96 -2.79 -30.59 4.83
CA ARG A 96 -1.45 -31.10 4.46
C ARG A 96 -1.10 -32.37 5.25
N HIS A 97 -1.47 -32.43 6.52
CA HIS A 97 -1.21 -33.57 7.42
C HIS A 97 -2.27 -34.68 7.38
N LYS A 98 -3.30 -34.57 6.51
CA LYS A 98 -4.44 -35.51 6.43
C LYS A 98 -5.17 -35.72 7.77
N ALA A 99 -5.11 -34.74 8.67
CA ALA A 99 -5.79 -34.76 9.96
C ALA A 99 -7.13 -34.02 9.88
N ASN A 100 -8.09 -34.39 10.73
CA ASN A 100 -9.36 -33.69 10.78
C ASN A 100 -9.17 -32.30 11.44
N PRO A 101 -9.52 -31.18 10.79
CA PRO A 101 -9.36 -29.84 11.35
C PRO A 101 -10.18 -29.58 12.63
N ASN A 102 -11.21 -30.40 12.88
CA ASN A 102 -12.04 -30.35 14.08
C ASN A 102 -11.58 -31.34 15.17
N ALA A 103 -10.52 -32.13 14.93
CA ALA A 103 -9.97 -32.99 15.97
C ALA A 103 -9.39 -32.13 17.09
N THR A 104 -9.78 -32.44 18.32
CA THR A 104 -9.22 -31.81 19.52
C THR A 104 -7.79 -32.32 19.70
N THR A 105 -6.93 -31.56 20.38
CA THR A 105 -5.56 -31.98 20.70
C THR A 105 -5.53 -33.36 21.39
N LEU A 106 -6.55 -33.64 22.22
CA LEU A 106 -6.76 -34.94 22.86
C LEU A 106 -7.06 -36.07 21.86
N ASP A 107 -7.78 -35.80 20.77
CA ASP A 107 -8.11 -36.80 19.74
C ASP A 107 -6.88 -37.17 18.91
N LEU A 108 -5.98 -36.20 18.69
CA LEU A 108 -4.70 -36.42 18.00
C LEU A 108 -3.75 -37.26 18.88
N ILE A 109 -3.68 -36.96 20.18
CA ILE A 109 -2.90 -37.76 21.15
C ILE A 109 -3.49 -39.18 21.26
N ALA A 110 -4.82 -39.31 21.31
CA ALA A 110 -5.51 -40.61 21.35
C ALA A 110 -5.31 -41.43 20.06
N ALA A 111 -5.10 -40.77 18.92
CA ALA A 111 -4.73 -41.40 17.66
C ALA A 111 -3.24 -41.80 17.57
N GLY A 112 -2.46 -41.58 18.63
CA GLY A 112 -1.04 -41.94 18.72
C GLY A 112 -0.08 -40.91 18.12
N VAL A 113 -0.53 -39.68 17.86
CA VAL A 113 0.35 -38.57 17.48
C VAL A 113 1.16 -38.14 18.70
N LEU A 114 2.49 -38.13 18.57
CA LEU A 114 3.39 -37.75 19.66
C LEU A 114 3.28 -36.24 19.94
N ASP A 115 3.53 -35.82 21.18
CA ASP A 115 3.57 -34.40 21.56
C ASP A 115 4.57 -33.59 20.70
N SER A 116 5.63 -34.22 20.20
CA SER A 116 6.57 -33.61 19.25
C SER A 116 5.91 -33.22 17.93
N ASP A 117 5.03 -34.06 17.42
CA ASP A 117 4.38 -33.88 16.12
C ASP A 117 3.27 -32.83 16.23
N ILE A 118 2.61 -32.76 17.39
CA ILE A 118 1.66 -31.70 17.72
C ILE A 118 2.37 -30.33 17.75
N GLN A 119 3.54 -30.24 18.38
CA GLN A 119 4.34 -29.01 18.37
C GLN A 119 4.82 -28.64 16.96
N GLN A 120 5.14 -29.62 16.12
CA GLN A 120 5.49 -29.36 14.71
C GLN A 120 4.31 -28.79 13.93
N ILE A 121 3.10 -29.35 14.11
CA ILE A 121 1.87 -28.84 13.50
C ILE A 121 1.59 -27.41 13.98
N GLU A 122 1.71 -27.12 15.27
CA GLU A 122 1.53 -25.76 15.81
C GLU A 122 2.54 -24.76 15.20
N ASN A 123 3.82 -25.15 15.11
CA ASN A 123 4.86 -24.32 14.49
C ASN A 123 4.64 -24.12 12.98
N GLU A 124 4.03 -25.09 12.29
CA GLU A 124 3.62 -24.94 10.89
C GLU A 124 2.41 -24.01 10.74
N ILE A 125 1.43 -24.09 11.65
CA ILE A 125 0.28 -23.17 11.67
C ILE A 125 0.76 -21.73 11.85
N GLN A 126 1.70 -21.49 12.78
CA GLN A 126 2.28 -20.16 12.97
C GLN A 126 2.98 -19.64 11.72
N ARG A 127 3.81 -20.49 11.07
CA ARG A 127 4.48 -20.12 9.81
C ARG A 127 3.50 -19.79 8.69
N GLU A 128 2.42 -20.57 8.57
CA GLU A 128 1.40 -20.32 7.55
C GLU A 128 0.61 -19.04 7.84
N CYS A 129 0.34 -18.74 9.13
CA CYS A 129 -0.26 -17.47 9.54
C CYS A 129 0.63 -16.27 9.17
N ASP A 130 1.93 -16.36 9.45
CA ASP A 130 2.90 -15.31 9.09
C ASP A 130 2.97 -15.09 7.59
N GLU A 131 2.99 -16.17 6.81
CA GLU A 131 3.02 -16.09 5.34
C GLU A 131 1.72 -15.48 4.77
N MET A 132 0.57 -15.82 5.34
CA MET A 132 -0.71 -15.21 4.96
C MET A 132 -0.74 -13.71 5.25
N LEU A 133 -0.32 -13.30 6.45
CA LEU A 133 -0.26 -11.88 6.82
C LEU A 133 0.73 -11.11 5.94
N ARG A 134 1.89 -11.70 5.64
CA ARG A 134 2.88 -11.12 4.72
C ARG A 134 2.30 -10.90 3.34
N LYS A 135 1.61 -11.90 2.76
CA LYS A 135 0.94 -11.75 1.45
C LYS A 135 -0.15 -10.68 1.46
N GLN A 136 -0.94 -10.59 2.53
CA GLN A 136 -1.95 -9.53 2.67
C GLN A 136 -1.31 -8.14 2.72
N GLN A 137 -0.23 -8.00 3.48
CA GLN A 137 0.54 -6.77 3.59
C GLN A 137 1.17 -6.37 2.24
N GLU A 138 1.83 -7.30 1.55
CA GLU A 138 2.41 -7.08 0.23
C GLU A 138 1.37 -6.61 -0.80
N ARG A 139 0.17 -7.21 -0.78
CA ARG A 139 -0.95 -6.79 -1.65
C ARG A 139 -1.41 -5.37 -1.33
N ARG A 140 -1.54 -5.03 -0.04
CA ARG A 140 -1.91 -3.68 0.40
C ARG A 140 -0.86 -2.66 -0.03
N GLU A 141 0.41 -2.91 0.25
CA GLU A 141 1.51 -2.03 -0.13
C GLU A 141 1.61 -1.86 -1.64
N TYR A 142 1.41 -2.94 -2.41
CA TYR A 142 1.39 -2.84 -3.86
C TYR A 142 0.25 -1.95 -4.36
N ALA A 143 -0.97 -2.13 -3.84
CA ALA A 143 -2.10 -1.28 -4.18
C ALA A 143 -1.84 0.19 -3.81
N GLU A 144 -1.29 0.45 -2.63
CA GLU A 144 -0.91 1.80 -2.19
C GLU A 144 0.16 2.42 -3.08
N ARG A 145 1.18 1.65 -3.50
CA ARG A 145 2.20 2.11 -4.44
C ARG A 145 1.59 2.50 -5.79
N CYS A 146 0.67 1.70 -6.31
CA CYS A 146 -0.01 2.01 -7.57
C CYS A 146 -0.87 3.28 -7.46
N VAL A 147 -1.66 3.42 -6.38
CA VAL A 147 -2.48 4.62 -6.15
C VAL A 147 -1.60 5.85 -6.02
N ARG A 148 -0.51 5.76 -5.25
CA ARG A 148 0.44 6.87 -5.07
C ARG A 148 1.07 7.28 -6.39
N ALA A 149 1.55 6.32 -7.19
CA ALA A 149 2.14 6.61 -8.50
C ALA A 149 1.14 7.29 -9.45
N ASN A 150 -0.13 6.87 -9.45
CA ASN A 150 -1.17 7.50 -10.25
C ASN A 150 -1.45 8.94 -9.77
N MET A 151 -1.58 9.15 -8.47
CA MET A 151 -1.77 10.50 -7.91
C MET A 151 -0.58 11.43 -8.21
N GLU A 152 0.64 10.92 -8.14
CA GLU A 152 1.85 11.67 -8.46
C GLU A 152 1.88 12.03 -9.95
N TYR A 153 1.51 11.11 -10.83
CA TYR A 153 1.41 11.37 -12.26
C TYR A 153 0.37 12.45 -12.58
N GLU A 154 -0.82 12.38 -11.99
CA GLU A 154 -1.85 13.41 -12.15
C GLU A 154 -1.39 14.77 -11.61
N ARG A 155 -0.71 14.79 -10.47
CA ARG A 155 -0.12 16.01 -9.89
C ARG A 155 0.94 16.61 -10.82
N GLN A 156 1.80 15.79 -11.41
CA GLN A 156 2.82 16.25 -12.36
C GLN A 156 2.18 16.84 -13.62
N LEU A 157 1.15 16.18 -14.15
CA LEU A 157 0.42 16.67 -15.31
C LEU A 157 -0.23 18.04 -15.04
N ALA A 158 -0.85 18.20 -13.87
CA ALA A 158 -1.42 19.47 -13.43
C ALA A 158 -0.36 20.57 -13.25
N ALA A 159 0.80 20.23 -12.68
CA ALA A 159 1.89 21.17 -12.51
C ALA A 159 2.50 21.62 -13.85
N GLU A 160 2.66 20.68 -14.80
CA GLU A 160 3.13 20.99 -16.16
C GLU A 160 2.17 21.92 -16.89
N GLN A 161 0.85 21.68 -16.76
CA GLN A 161 -0.18 22.55 -17.33
C GLN A 161 -0.09 23.98 -16.78
N VAL A 162 0.07 24.13 -15.47
CA VAL A 162 0.22 25.45 -14.83
C VAL A 162 1.50 26.17 -15.28
N GLU A 163 2.62 25.45 -15.40
CA GLU A 163 3.88 26.05 -15.87
C GLU A 163 3.80 26.45 -17.34
N LEU A 164 3.10 25.67 -18.18
CA LEU A 164 2.85 26.02 -19.58
C LEU A 164 2.01 27.30 -19.69
N GLU A 165 0.93 27.42 -18.92
CA GLU A 165 0.09 28.63 -18.89
C GLU A 165 0.90 29.85 -18.41
N LYS A 166 1.72 29.68 -17.38
CA LYS A 166 2.63 30.71 -16.90
C LYS A 166 3.64 31.14 -17.96
N GLN A 167 4.20 30.21 -18.73
CA GLN A 167 5.10 30.52 -19.85
C GLN A 167 4.38 31.30 -20.96
N GLN A 168 3.15 30.90 -21.30
CA GLN A 168 2.35 31.62 -22.30
C GLN A 168 2.03 33.04 -21.86
N LEU A 169 1.61 33.22 -20.60
CA LEU A 169 1.37 34.54 -20.02
C LEU A 169 2.65 35.37 -20.00
N HIS A 170 3.78 34.77 -19.61
CA HIS A 170 5.07 35.45 -19.62
C HIS A 170 5.43 35.93 -21.03
N HIS A 171 5.28 35.08 -22.04
CA HIS A 171 5.52 35.44 -23.44
C HIS A 171 4.59 36.58 -23.90
N GLN A 172 3.31 36.53 -23.56
CA GLN A 172 2.35 37.61 -23.87
C GLN A 172 2.78 38.94 -23.22
N VAL A 173 3.15 38.91 -21.95
CA VAL A 173 3.63 40.10 -21.23
C VAL A 173 4.89 40.67 -21.88
N GLU A 174 5.87 39.84 -22.24
CA GLU A 174 7.08 40.30 -22.92
C GLU A 174 6.80 40.82 -24.34
N TRP A 175 5.87 40.19 -25.06
CA TRP A 175 5.39 40.67 -26.35
C TRP A 175 4.74 42.05 -26.22
N ASP A 176 3.91 42.26 -25.21
CA ASP A 176 3.24 43.54 -24.97
C ASP A 176 4.19 44.64 -24.51
N LYS A 177 5.19 44.34 -23.67
CA LYS A 177 6.24 45.29 -23.27
C LYS A 177 6.97 45.86 -24.49
N THR A 178 7.24 45.00 -25.47
CA THR A 178 7.95 45.38 -26.71
C THR A 178 7.00 45.93 -27.80
N ARG A 179 5.68 46.00 -27.54
CA ARG A 179 4.68 46.50 -28.50
C ARG A 179 4.94 47.92 -28.95
N THR A 180 5.15 48.86 -28.02
CA THR A 180 5.36 50.27 -28.37
C THR A 180 6.58 50.43 -29.26
N LEU A 181 7.68 49.76 -28.92
CA LEU A 181 8.91 49.76 -29.73
C LEU A 181 8.68 49.18 -31.13
N ARG A 182 7.94 48.06 -31.25
CA ARG A 182 7.60 47.48 -32.56
C ARG A 182 6.68 48.41 -33.36
N VAL A 183 5.68 49.01 -32.73
CA VAL A 183 4.73 49.92 -33.39
C VAL A 183 5.42 51.20 -33.84
N THR A 184 6.29 51.81 -33.02
CA THR A 184 7.07 52.99 -33.43
C THR A 184 8.02 52.64 -34.57
N SER A 185 8.79 51.56 -34.43
CA SER A 185 9.70 51.09 -35.49
C SER A 185 8.97 50.80 -36.81
N TRP A 186 7.77 50.21 -36.74
CA TRP A 186 6.93 49.97 -37.92
C TRP A 186 6.40 51.27 -38.53
N ARG A 187 5.93 52.22 -37.72
CA ARG A 187 5.49 53.55 -38.19
C ARG A 187 6.63 54.31 -38.86
N ASP A 188 7.83 54.27 -38.28
CA ASP A 188 9.03 54.90 -38.83
C ASP A 188 9.44 54.26 -40.16
N PHE A 189 9.38 52.92 -40.24
CA PHE A 189 9.61 52.19 -41.48
C PHE A 189 8.60 52.58 -42.56
N GLN A 190 7.31 52.58 -42.23
CA GLN A 190 6.25 52.95 -43.17
C GLN A 190 6.42 54.41 -43.64
N GLY A 191 6.76 55.33 -42.73
CA GLY A 191 7.07 56.72 -43.06
C GLY A 191 8.21 56.82 -44.07
N LYS A 192 9.30 56.06 -43.90
CA LYS A 192 10.41 56.00 -44.86
C LYS A 192 10.00 55.40 -46.21
N VAL A 193 9.09 54.43 -46.23
CA VAL A 193 8.55 53.84 -47.47
C VAL A 193 7.72 54.87 -48.22
N THR A 194 6.84 55.62 -47.54
CA THR A 194 5.94 56.60 -48.17
C THR A 194 6.68 57.85 -48.64
N THR A 195 7.72 58.30 -47.93
CA THR A 195 8.57 59.41 -48.38
C THR A 195 9.53 59.01 -49.51
N LYS A 196 9.54 57.74 -49.94
CA LYS A 196 10.48 57.19 -50.93
C LYS A 196 11.95 57.44 -50.58
N ASP A 197 12.27 57.64 -49.31
CA ASP A 197 13.64 57.81 -48.80
C ASP A 197 14.36 56.45 -48.64
N PHE A 198 14.11 55.54 -49.58
CA PHE A 198 14.74 54.23 -49.63
C PHE A 198 16.03 54.31 -50.45
N LYS A 199 17.17 54.43 -49.75
CA LYS A 199 18.42 53.91 -50.31
C LYS A 199 18.32 52.38 -50.27
N LEU A 200 17.96 51.78 -51.40
CA LEU A 200 17.92 50.33 -51.69
C LEU A 200 19.26 49.57 -51.49
N GLN A 201 20.22 50.11 -50.73
CA GLN A 201 21.49 49.43 -50.46
C GLN A 201 21.38 48.30 -49.43
N ALA A 202 20.24 48.15 -48.73
CA ALA A 202 20.00 47.07 -47.76
C ALA A 202 19.43 45.78 -48.38
N PHE A 203 18.97 45.82 -49.63
CA PHE A 203 18.62 44.62 -50.39
C PHE A 203 19.64 44.40 -51.51
N ARG A 204 20.89 44.13 -51.14
CA ARG A 204 21.69 43.29 -52.03
C ARG A 204 21.01 41.93 -52.03
N PRO A 205 20.65 41.34 -53.18
CA PRO A 205 20.40 39.91 -53.19
C PRO A 205 21.66 39.26 -52.61
N VAL A 206 21.54 38.67 -51.42
CA VAL A 206 22.55 37.74 -50.96
C VAL A 206 22.46 36.61 -51.96
N ASP A 207 23.38 36.58 -52.92
CA ASP A 207 23.58 35.41 -53.74
C ASP A 207 23.68 34.22 -52.77
N PRO A 208 22.85 33.19 -52.90
CA PRO A 208 23.01 32.00 -52.09
C PRO A 208 24.35 31.39 -52.49
N LYS A 209 25.43 31.76 -51.80
CA LYS A 209 26.64 30.96 -51.75
C LYS A 209 26.21 29.64 -51.15
N ARG A 210 25.87 28.70 -52.02
CA ARG A 210 25.72 27.29 -51.69
C ARG A 210 27.03 26.90 -51.03
N GLU A 211 26.98 26.79 -49.72
CA GLU A 211 28.08 26.31 -48.88
C GLU A 211 28.54 24.98 -49.47
N GLN A 212 29.69 24.97 -50.15
CA GLN A 212 30.38 23.73 -50.47
C GLN A 212 30.92 23.19 -49.15
N ARG A 213 30.09 22.41 -48.46
CA ARG A 213 30.56 21.57 -47.37
C ARG A 213 31.54 20.58 -47.99
N SER A 214 32.79 20.64 -47.54
CA SER A 214 33.75 19.58 -47.79
C SER A 214 33.12 18.26 -47.38
N SER A 215 33.31 17.24 -48.21
CA SER A 215 32.70 15.92 -48.14
C SER A 215 33.26 15.06 -47.00
N THR A 216 33.30 15.60 -45.78
CA THR A 216 33.82 14.92 -44.58
C THR A 216 32.89 15.22 -43.41
N GLU A 217 31.66 14.73 -43.50
CA GLU A 217 30.84 14.19 -42.39
C GLU A 217 29.42 13.95 -42.93
N GLY A 218 29.24 12.75 -43.50
CA GLY A 218 27.98 12.31 -44.09
C GLY A 218 26.95 11.94 -43.04
N VAL A 219 26.18 12.91 -42.54
CA VAL A 219 24.87 12.63 -41.94
C VAL A 219 23.83 12.65 -43.05
N LYS A 220 23.43 11.45 -43.49
CA LYS A 220 22.36 11.26 -44.48
C LYS A 220 21.09 11.93 -43.97
N ARG A 221 20.73 13.10 -44.52
CA ARG A 221 19.38 13.67 -44.38
C ARG A 221 18.46 12.78 -45.20
N GLY A 222 17.82 11.84 -44.52
CA GLY A 222 16.81 11.00 -45.14
C GLY A 222 15.70 11.84 -45.74
N THR A 223 15.26 11.48 -46.93
CA THR A 223 14.15 12.17 -47.60
C THR A 223 12.86 11.96 -46.80
N ILE A 224 11.88 12.86 -46.97
CA ILE A 224 10.58 12.78 -46.26
C ILE A 224 9.91 11.40 -46.43
N ALA A 225 10.17 10.72 -47.56
CA ALA A 225 9.74 9.35 -47.82
C ALA A 225 10.31 8.31 -46.81
N GLU A 226 11.57 8.45 -46.39
CA GLU A 226 12.20 7.56 -45.40
C GLU A 226 11.68 7.81 -43.97
N SER A 227 11.21 9.03 -43.67
CA SER A 227 10.58 9.31 -42.37
C SER A 227 9.18 8.68 -42.23
N GLN A 228 8.48 8.45 -43.36
CA GLN A 228 7.18 7.79 -43.35
C GLN A 228 7.29 6.26 -43.21
N THR A 229 8.31 5.63 -43.80
CA THR A 229 8.57 4.19 -43.61
C THR A 229 8.99 3.91 -42.16
N SER A 230 9.84 4.75 -41.58
CA SER A 230 10.25 4.65 -40.16
C SER A 230 9.06 4.80 -39.19
N ARG A 231 8.11 5.70 -39.45
CA ARG A 231 6.88 5.81 -38.64
C ARG A 231 5.98 4.57 -38.77
N LYS A 232 5.84 3.99 -39.97
CA LYS A 232 5.06 2.76 -40.17
C LYS A 232 5.71 1.55 -39.50
N GLU A 233 7.03 1.43 -39.54
CA GLU A 233 7.76 0.36 -38.84
C GLU A 233 7.71 0.50 -37.32
N LYS A 234 7.86 1.71 -36.78
CA LYS A 234 7.68 1.97 -35.34
C LYS A 234 6.26 1.62 -34.86
N ARG A 235 5.22 1.94 -35.65
CA ARG A 235 3.84 1.53 -35.35
C ARG A 235 3.65 0.01 -35.35
N LYS A 236 4.27 -0.71 -36.29
CA LYS A 236 4.20 -2.19 -36.30
C LYS A 236 4.87 -2.82 -35.08
N LYS A 237 5.98 -2.23 -34.61
CA LYS A 237 6.71 -2.73 -33.43
C LYS A 237 5.91 -2.57 -32.14
N ILE A 238 5.23 -1.44 -31.96
CA ILE A 238 4.36 -1.19 -30.79
C ILE A 238 3.15 -2.13 -30.77
N VAL A 239 2.53 -2.38 -31.93
CA VAL A 239 1.40 -3.33 -32.02
C VAL A 239 1.85 -4.76 -31.73
N HIS A 240 3.07 -5.14 -32.13
CA HIS A 240 3.57 -6.48 -31.87
C HIS A 240 3.87 -6.72 -30.39
N ASP A 241 4.41 -5.72 -29.68
CA ASP A 241 4.70 -5.80 -28.24
C ASP A 241 3.41 -5.96 -27.40
N ASP A 242 2.30 -5.30 -27.79
CA ASP A 242 0.99 -5.41 -27.12
C ASP A 242 0.35 -6.80 -27.25
N ASP A 243 0.58 -7.51 -28.37
CA ASP A 243 0.07 -8.86 -28.56
C ASP A 243 0.87 -9.92 -27.78
N THR A 244 2.14 -9.65 -27.47
CA THR A 244 2.97 -10.51 -26.59
C THR A 244 2.42 -10.59 -25.16
N TYR A 245 1.83 -9.50 -24.65
CA TYR A 245 1.21 -9.51 -23.33
C TYR A 245 -0.08 -10.36 -23.31
N LYS A 246 -0.84 -10.39 -24.40
CA LYS A 246 -2.05 -11.21 -24.55
C LYS A 246 -1.77 -12.70 -24.71
N ALA A 247 -0.60 -13.07 -25.25
CA ALA A 247 -0.22 -14.47 -25.43
C ALA A 247 0.10 -15.18 -24.11
N ASN A 248 0.52 -14.44 -23.07
CA ASN A 248 0.85 -15.00 -21.75
C ASN A 248 -0.35 -15.16 -20.81
N TRP A 249 -1.56 -14.86 -21.27
CA TRP A 249 -2.81 -14.89 -20.49
C TRP A 249 -3.83 -15.94 -20.99
N ARG A 250 -3.37 -16.94 -21.75
CA ARG A 250 -4.17 -18.13 -22.11
C ARG A 250 -3.56 -19.39 -21.54
#